data_AF-A0A7G6VSG6-F1
#
_entry.id   AF-A0A7G6VSG6-F1
#
_cell.length_a   1.000
_cell.length_b   1.000
_cell.length_c   1.000
_cell.angle_alpha   90.00
_cell.angle_beta   90.00
_cell.angle_gamma   90.00
#
_symmetry.space_group_name_H-M   'P 1'
#
loop_
_entity.id
_entity.type
_entity.pdbx_description
1 polymer ?
#
loop_
_entity_poly.entity_id
_entity_poly.type
_entity_poly.pdbx_seq_one_letter_code
_entity_poly.pdbx_strand_id
1 'polypeptide(L)'
;MASKRIFTTMPVRALGDQRFTALTFRSLGVIALHDGMSKVKGSGGGCYARHATLAERIGTDVTNFSKSLSLLIKWGYVAREPQLMDKRRFTLRVIYSDEDSWQPDQPSPPQELRDPSEIVGEEGHPKAEIVGEAEGKNGSFSRENDAHYISLNEELDFDESREINSPKGPRFAQHSDNDVLDSIFASGRFSSERPPKKKDPAEAGCGEWALKPHLPSNLSKLPLGAQVSRIEAAFDAIGRDADRMARDERSMFAELLYNIGDEYSGGELDAVAQQANRLWEEMAPY
;
A
#
# COMPACT_ATOMS: atom_id res chain seq x y z
N MET A 1 -33.30 26.76 2.07
CA MET A 1 -32.94 25.61 2.94
C MET A 1 -32.12 24.64 2.10
N ALA A 2 -30.98 24.15 2.58
CA ALA A 2 -30.20 23.16 1.82
C ALA A 2 -30.98 21.84 1.74
N SER A 3 -31.15 21.31 0.52
CA SER A 3 -31.82 20.02 0.31
C SER A 3 -31.09 18.89 1.03
N LYS A 4 -31.83 17.99 1.68
CA LYS A 4 -31.28 16.84 2.40
C LYS A 4 -30.71 15.85 1.38
N ARG A 5 -29.41 15.91 1.14
CA ARG A 5 -28.70 14.99 0.24
C ARG A 5 -28.47 13.64 0.93
N ILE A 6 -28.87 12.56 0.27
CA ILE A 6 -28.54 11.18 0.67
C ILE A 6 -27.25 10.81 -0.06
N PHE A 7 -26.23 10.40 0.67
CA PHE A 7 -24.94 10.02 0.11
C PHE A 7 -24.69 8.54 0.35
N THR A 8 -24.18 7.88 -0.69
CA THR A 8 -23.56 6.57 -0.60
C THR A 8 -22.12 6.72 -0.14
N THR A 9 -21.57 5.68 0.50
CA THR A 9 -20.16 5.68 0.92
C THR A 9 -19.21 5.82 -0.26
N MET A 10 -19.60 5.43 -1.47
CA MET A 10 -18.83 5.67 -2.68
C MET A 10 -19.45 6.75 -3.59
N PRO A 11 -18.64 7.52 -4.35
CA PRO A 11 -19.12 8.38 -5.43
C PRO A 11 -19.94 7.59 -6.44
N VAL A 12 -21.19 8.01 -6.70
CA VAL A 12 -22.10 7.36 -7.66
C VAL A 12 -21.49 7.32 -9.06
N ARG A 13 -20.76 8.38 -9.45
CA ARG A 13 -20.09 8.45 -10.76
C ARG A 13 -19.07 7.32 -10.98
N ALA A 14 -18.51 6.76 -9.91
CA ALA A 14 -17.58 5.63 -10.01
C ALA A 14 -18.27 4.33 -10.49
N LEU A 15 -19.59 4.20 -10.33
CA LEU A 15 -20.36 3.03 -10.78
C LEU A 15 -20.44 2.95 -12.32
N GLY A 16 -20.47 4.09 -13.00
CA GLY A 16 -20.54 4.18 -14.46
C GLY A 16 -19.20 4.35 -15.16
N ASP A 17 -18.11 4.54 -14.41
CA ASP A 17 -16.79 4.82 -14.98
C ASP A 17 -16.11 3.54 -15.48
N GLN A 18 -16.10 3.35 -16.79
CA GLN A 18 -15.53 2.15 -17.45
C GLN A 18 -14.01 2.00 -17.25
N ARG A 19 -13.31 3.02 -16.75
CA ARG A 19 -11.87 2.93 -16.45
C ARG A 19 -11.58 2.13 -15.18
N PHE A 20 -12.60 1.90 -14.34
CA PHE A 20 -12.42 1.15 -13.11
C PHE A 20 -12.20 -0.34 -13.38
N THR A 21 -11.13 -0.86 -12.78
CA THR A 21 -10.98 -2.30 -12.61
C THR A 21 -11.58 -2.71 -11.26
N ALA A 22 -11.82 -4.01 -11.09
CA ALA A 22 -12.29 -4.56 -9.81
C ALA A 22 -11.37 -4.20 -8.63
N LEU A 23 -10.05 -4.09 -8.86
CA LEU A 23 -9.10 -3.69 -7.81
C LEU A 23 -9.24 -2.20 -7.47
N THR A 24 -9.33 -1.34 -8.48
CA THR A 24 -9.45 0.11 -8.25
C THR A 24 -10.78 0.44 -7.55
N PHE A 25 -11.84 -0.30 -7.89
CA PHE A 25 -13.14 -0.19 -7.24
C PHE A 25 -13.11 -0.59 -5.76
N ARG A 26 -12.51 -1.76 -5.44
CA ARG A 26 -12.30 -2.19 -4.05
C ARG A 26 -11.42 -1.20 -3.26
N SER A 27 -10.37 -0.69 -3.91
CA SER A 27 -9.48 0.32 -3.32
C SER A 27 -10.23 1.61 -2.99
N LEU A 28 -11.10 2.09 -3.87
CA LEU A 28 -11.94 3.25 -3.61
C LEU A 28 -12.90 2.97 -2.44
N GLY A 29 -13.56 1.81 -2.44
CA GLY A 29 -14.50 1.41 -1.39
C GLY A 29 -13.88 1.37 0.01
N VAL A 30 -12.68 0.79 0.15
CA VAL A 30 -12.00 0.75 1.45
C VAL A 30 -11.56 2.15 1.90
N ILE A 31 -11.08 3.00 1.00
CA ILE A 31 -10.72 4.39 1.32
C ILE A 31 -11.96 5.17 1.75
N ALA A 32 -13.07 5.04 1.01
CA ALA A 32 -14.36 5.64 1.31
C ALA A 32 -14.88 5.25 2.70
N LEU A 33 -14.81 3.96 3.02
CA LEU A 33 -15.21 3.44 4.33
C LEU A 33 -14.41 4.09 5.46
N HIS A 34 -13.08 4.23 5.29
CA HIS A 34 -12.22 4.87 6.28
C HIS A 34 -12.33 6.40 6.31
N ASP A 35 -12.63 7.04 5.18
CA ASP A 35 -12.85 8.49 5.09
C ASP A 35 -14.14 8.91 5.81
N GLY A 36 -15.17 8.07 5.77
CA GLY A 36 -16.42 8.30 6.50
C GLY A 36 -17.23 9.50 5.99
N MET A 37 -17.07 9.84 4.70
CA MET A 37 -17.68 11.01 4.03
C MET A 37 -17.27 12.34 4.66
N SER A 38 -15.99 12.45 5.03
CA SER A 38 -15.48 13.57 5.82
C SER A 38 -15.70 14.95 5.16
N LYS A 39 -15.54 15.04 3.82
CA LYS A 39 -15.79 16.28 3.06
C LYS A 39 -17.26 16.68 3.06
N VAL A 40 -18.15 15.71 2.87
CA VAL A 40 -19.60 15.95 2.78
C VAL A 40 -20.16 16.44 4.11
N LYS A 41 -19.72 15.86 5.21
CA LYS A 41 -20.15 16.25 6.56
C LYS A 41 -19.56 17.58 7.02
N GLY A 42 -18.58 18.13 6.28
CA GLY A 42 -17.76 19.27 6.71
C GLY A 42 -16.94 19.00 7.98
N SER A 43 -17.03 17.79 8.51
CA SER A 43 -16.45 17.34 9.77
C SER A 43 -16.01 15.88 9.58
N GLY A 44 -14.75 15.61 9.88
CA GLY A 44 -14.19 14.26 9.75
C GLY A 44 -12.69 14.27 9.52
N GLY A 45 -12.02 13.33 10.17
CA GLY A 45 -10.59 13.16 10.05
C GLY A 45 -10.13 12.77 8.63
N GLY A 46 -10.96 12.06 7.90
CA GLY A 46 -10.59 11.42 6.64
C GLY A 46 -9.84 10.10 6.86
N CYS A 47 -9.35 9.49 5.78
CA CYS A 47 -8.68 8.20 5.87
C CYS A 47 -7.21 8.36 6.27
N TYR A 48 -6.90 8.02 7.53
CA TYR A 48 -5.54 7.99 8.09
C TYR A 48 -4.87 6.60 8.08
N ALA A 49 -5.57 5.58 7.58
CA ALA A 49 -5.05 4.22 7.54
C ALA A 49 -3.80 4.12 6.65
N ARG A 50 -2.83 3.30 7.07
CA ARG A 50 -1.63 3.04 6.28
C ARG A 50 -1.98 2.23 5.03
N HIS A 51 -1.22 2.41 3.95
CA HIS A 51 -1.43 1.64 2.71
C HIS A 51 -1.39 0.13 2.93
N ALA A 52 -0.51 -0.36 3.82
CA ALA A 52 -0.44 -1.76 4.19
C ALA A 52 -1.77 -2.29 4.75
N THR A 53 -2.37 -1.57 5.70
CA THR A 53 -3.67 -1.92 6.31
C THR A 53 -4.81 -1.90 5.30
N LEU A 54 -4.80 -0.94 4.37
CA LEU A 54 -5.81 -0.84 3.32
C LEU A 54 -5.68 -1.97 2.29
N ALA A 55 -4.44 -2.31 1.92
CA ALA A 55 -4.14 -3.40 0.99
C ALA A 55 -4.53 -4.77 1.57
N GLU A 56 -4.20 -5.01 2.84
CA GLU A 56 -4.61 -6.20 3.59
C GLU A 56 -6.14 -6.36 3.62
N ARG A 57 -6.89 -5.28 3.93
CA ARG A 57 -8.36 -5.31 3.96
C ARG A 57 -9.02 -5.70 2.63
N ILE A 58 -8.38 -5.41 1.51
CA ILE A 58 -8.91 -5.77 0.18
C ILE A 58 -8.28 -7.03 -0.41
N GLY A 59 -7.33 -7.65 0.30
CA GLY A 59 -6.60 -8.84 -0.13
C GLY A 59 -5.67 -8.60 -1.31
N THR A 60 -4.87 -7.54 -1.27
CA THR A 60 -3.88 -7.21 -2.32
C THR A 60 -2.52 -6.82 -1.74
N ASP A 61 -1.49 -6.77 -2.57
CA ASP A 61 -0.18 -6.24 -2.20
C ASP A 61 -0.15 -4.70 -2.17
N VAL A 62 0.76 -4.16 -1.34
CA VAL A 62 0.88 -2.71 -1.13
C VAL A 62 1.26 -1.95 -2.40
N THR A 63 2.01 -2.59 -3.30
CA THR A 63 2.45 -2.01 -4.56
C THR A 63 1.28 -1.81 -5.51
N ASN A 64 0.44 -2.82 -5.70
CA ASN A 64 -0.76 -2.76 -6.53
C ASN A 64 -1.80 -1.81 -5.94
N PHE A 65 -1.99 -1.81 -4.60
CA PHE A 65 -2.82 -0.79 -3.95
C PHE A 65 -2.30 0.63 -4.25
N SER A 66 -0.99 0.85 -4.16
CA SER A 66 -0.39 2.17 -4.41
C SER A 66 -0.53 2.62 -5.87
N LYS A 67 -0.47 1.70 -6.83
CA LYS A 67 -0.78 1.96 -8.25
C LYS A 67 -2.25 2.35 -8.43
N SER A 68 -3.19 1.57 -7.87
CA SER A 68 -4.62 1.88 -7.90
C SER A 68 -4.94 3.24 -7.24
N LEU A 69 -4.32 3.55 -6.11
CA LEU A 69 -4.47 4.84 -5.44
C LEU A 69 -3.97 6.01 -6.31
N SER A 70 -2.83 5.85 -6.99
CA SER A 70 -2.31 6.87 -7.90
C SER A 70 -3.28 7.14 -9.07
N LEU A 71 -3.92 6.09 -9.60
CA LEU A 71 -4.96 6.22 -10.62
C LEU A 71 -6.20 6.95 -10.07
N LEU A 72 -6.68 6.58 -8.87
CA LEU A 72 -7.82 7.25 -8.23
C LEU A 72 -7.58 8.74 -7.99
N ILE A 73 -6.35 9.11 -7.62
CA ILE A 73 -5.94 10.52 -7.46
C ILE A 73 -5.91 11.21 -8.82
N LYS A 74 -5.30 10.58 -9.83
CA LYS A 74 -5.23 11.11 -11.20
C LYS A 74 -6.62 11.34 -11.80
N TRP A 75 -7.58 10.46 -11.51
CA TRP A 75 -8.95 10.57 -12.00
C TRP A 75 -9.84 11.49 -11.15
N GLY A 76 -9.32 12.06 -10.06
CA GLY A 76 -10.07 13.01 -9.24
C GLY A 76 -11.12 12.36 -8.33
N TYR A 77 -10.97 11.10 -7.97
CA TYR A 77 -11.84 10.44 -6.98
C TYR A 77 -11.31 10.58 -5.55
N VAL A 78 -9.99 10.70 -5.40
CA VAL A 78 -9.32 10.82 -4.10
C VAL A 78 -8.37 12.02 -4.11
N ALA A 79 -8.39 12.82 -3.04
CA ALA A 79 -7.41 13.86 -2.77
C ALA A 79 -6.44 13.41 -1.68
N ARG A 80 -5.17 13.81 -1.80
CA ARG A 80 -4.19 13.78 -0.70
C ARG A 80 -4.14 15.16 -0.07
N GLU A 81 -4.44 15.23 1.22
CA GLU A 81 -4.34 16.47 2.00
C GLU A 81 -3.34 16.30 3.15
N PRO A 82 -2.46 17.26 3.42
CA PRO A 82 -1.57 17.19 4.58
C PRO A 82 -2.38 17.19 5.88
N GLN A 83 -1.94 16.43 6.88
CA GLN A 83 -2.60 16.44 8.19
C GLN A 83 -2.37 17.78 8.89
N LEU A 84 -3.39 18.29 9.59
CA LEU A 84 -3.32 19.57 10.28
C LEU A 84 -2.21 19.59 11.35
N MET A 85 -2.03 18.48 12.07
CA MET A 85 -1.03 18.35 13.15
C MET A 85 0.35 17.91 12.66
N ASP A 86 0.43 17.13 11.56
CA ASP A 86 1.69 16.62 11.02
C ASP A 86 1.70 16.75 9.50
N LYS A 87 2.28 17.83 8.98
CA LYS A 87 2.38 18.10 7.54
C LYS A 87 3.20 17.05 6.78
N ARG A 88 3.96 16.19 7.46
CA ARG A 88 4.70 15.09 6.83
C ARG A 88 3.80 13.91 6.47
N ARG A 89 2.65 13.81 7.14
CA ARG A 89 1.66 12.77 6.89
C ARG A 89 0.54 13.32 6.03
N PHE A 90 -0.03 12.44 5.23
CA PHE A 90 -1.18 12.75 4.39
C PHE A 90 -2.41 12.01 4.86
N THR A 91 -3.55 12.60 4.55
CA THR A 91 -4.88 12.03 4.72
C THR A 91 -5.44 11.81 3.32
N LEU A 92 -6.03 10.65 3.09
CA LEU A 92 -6.80 10.42 1.87
C LEU A 92 -8.23 10.88 2.11
N ARG A 93 -8.76 11.72 1.21
CA ARG A 93 -10.16 12.14 1.22
C ARG A 93 -10.83 11.76 -0.08
N VAL A 94 -12.04 11.23 0.02
CA VAL A 94 -12.85 10.95 -1.18
C VAL A 94 -13.54 12.22 -1.62
N ILE A 95 -13.51 12.48 -2.93
CA ILE A 95 -14.10 13.67 -3.55
C ILE A 95 -15.49 13.31 -4.06
N TYR A 96 -16.52 13.86 -3.43
CA TYR A 96 -17.91 13.75 -3.87
C TYR A 96 -18.27 15.01 -4.65
N SER A 97 -18.69 14.87 -5.90
CA SER A 97 -19.21 15.95 -6.73
C SER A 97 -20.70 16.13 -6.46
N ASP A 98 -21.29 17.21 -6.96
CA ASP A 98 -22.75 17.42 -6.85
C ASP A 98 -23.54 16.31 -7.57
N GLU A 99 -22.97 15.72 -8.63
CA GLU A 99 -23.54 14.58 -9.37
C GLU A 99 -23.59 13.29 -8.54
N ASP A 100 -22.78 13.16 -7.49
CA ASP A 100 -22.83 12.00 -6.60
C ASP A 100 -23.94 12.10 -5.54
N SER A 101 -24.60 13.25 -5.45
CA SER A 101 -25.76 13.37 -4.58
C SER A 101 -26.94 12.64 -5.20
N TRP A 102 -27.53 11.70 -4.46
CA TRP A 102 -28.76 11.05 -4.91
C TRP A 102 -29.83 12.11 -5.10
N GLN A 103 -30.34 12.26 -6.31
CA GLN A 103 -31.43 13.21 -6.53
C GLN A 103 -32.70 12.68 -5.85
N PRO A 104 -33.42 13.51 -5.08
CA PRO A 104 -34.68 13.12 -4.48
C PRO A 104 -35.75 12.81 -5.55
N ASP A 105 -35.52 13.26 -6.78
CA ASP A 105 -36.43 13.18 -7.91
C ASP A 105 -36.37 11.82 -8.61
N GLN A 106 -35.80 10.79 -7.97
CA GLN A 106 -35.88 9.44 -8.51
C GLN A 106 -37.37 9.15 -8.71
N PRO A 107 -37.85 9.02 -9.96
CA PRO A 107 -39.26 8.80 -10.20
C PRO A 107 -39.55 7.47 -9.54
N SER A 108 -40.26 7.53 -8.42
CA SER A 108 -40.98 6.36 -7.96
C SER A 108 -41.82 6.00 -9.18
N PRO A 109 -41.73 4.77 -9.73
CA PRO A 109 -42.70 4.36 -10.75
C PRO A 109 -44.05 4.79 -10.18
N PRO A 110 -44.87 5.54 -10.95
CA PRO A 110 -46.10 6.12 -10.44
C PRO A 110 -46.72 5.03 -9.61
N GLN A 111 -46.81 5.29 -8.30
CA GLN A 111 -47.34 4.31 -7.38
C GLN A 111 -48.79 4.29 -7.81
N GLU A 112 -49.10 3.40 -8.76
CA GLU A 112 -50.46 3.01 -9.05
C GLU A 112 -50.96 2.72 -7.66
N LEU A 113 -51.88 3.58 -7.21
CA LEU A 113 -52.61 3.39 -5.99
C LEU A 113 -53.26 2.04 -6.20
N ARG A 114 -52.55 0.97 -5.83
CA ARG A 114 -53.12 -0.36 -5.74
C ARG A 114 -54.32 -0.12 -4.87
N ASP A 115 -55.48 -0.34 -5.47
CA ASP A 115 -56.74 -0.09 -4.84
C ASP A 115 -56.65 -0.74 -3.45
N PRO A 116 -56.89 -0.03 -2.34
CA PRO A 116 -56.77 -0.63 -1.02
C PRO A 116 -57.72 -1.83 -0.84
N SER A 117 -58.70 -2.00 -1.75
CA SER A 117 -59.54 -3.18 -1.93
C SER A 117 -58.85 -4.39 -2.60
N GLU A 118 -57.68 -4.22 -3.21
CA GLU A 118 -56.81 -5.27 -3.78
C GLU A 118 -55.58 -5.54 -2.88
N ILE A 119 -55.56 -5.00 -1.66
CA ILE A 119 -54.76 -5.60 -0.60
C ILE A 119 -55.51 -6.89 -0.26
N VAL A 120 -55.02 -8.00 -0.81
CA VAL A 120 -55.49 -9.37 -0.57
C VAL A 120 -55.54 -9.59 0.94
N GLY A 121 -56.70 -9.29 1.51
CA GLY A 121 -57.08 -9.70 2.84
C GLY A 121 -57.08 -11.23 2.87
N GLU A 122 -56.48 -11.73 3.94
CA GLU A 122 -56.81 -13.00 4.58
C GLU A 122 -58.12 -13.61 4.09
N GLU A 123 -58.04 -14.68 3.31
CA GLU A 123 -58.86 -15.89 3.44
C GLU A 123 -58.49 -16.84 2.31
N GLY A 124 -57.36 -17.51 2.51
CA GLY A 124 -56.87 -18.50 1.57
C GLY A 124 -55.50 -18.94 1.97
N HIS A 125 -55.35 -19.60 3.12
CA HIS A 125 -54.37 -20.66 3.18
C HIS A 125 -54.79 -21.67 2.11
N PRO A 126 -54.13 -21.79 0.93
CA PRO A 126 -54.28 -23.01 0.19
C PRO A 126 -53.80 -24.10 1.15
N LYS A 127 -54.75 -24.93 1.59
CA LYS A 127 -54.48 -26.21 2.22
C LYS A 127 -53.31 -26.81 1.45
N ALA A 128 -52.18 -27.04 2.12
CA ALA A 128 -50.93 -27.46 1.50
C ALA A 128 -51.21 -28.47 0.40
N GLU A 129 -51.24 -28.00 -0.84
CA GLU A 129 -51.32 -28.87 -2.00
C GLU A 129 -49.90 -29.42 -2.11
N ILE A 130 -49.71 -30.55 -1.44
CA ILE A 130 -48.55 -31.41 -1.64
C ILE A 130 -48.58 -31.75 -3.12
N VAL A 131 -47.74 -31.06 -3.88
CA VAL A 131 -47.51 -31.36 -5.29
C VAL A 131 -46.83 -32.72 -5.35
N GLY A 132 -47.65 -33.78 -5.45
CA GLY A 132 -47.26 -35.12 -5.89
C GLY A 132 -47.17 -36.20 -4.81
N GLU A 133 -48.29 -36.80 -4.43
CA GLU A 133 -48.33 -38.26 -4.21
C GLU A 133 -48.92 -38.92 -5.46
N ALA A 134 -48.22 -39.94 -5.98
CA ALA A 134 -48.46 -40.74 -7.19
C ALA A 134 -48.23 -39.97 -8.52
N GLU A 135 -47.19 -40.24 -9.31
CA GLU A 135 -46.73 -41.56 -9.74
C GLU A 135 -45.21 -41.70 -9.65
N GLY A 136 -44.76 -42.70 -8.88
CA GLY A 136 -43.38 -43.16 -8.85
C GLY A 136 -42.98 -43.86 -10.16
N LYS A 137 -42.74 -43.08 -11.20
CA LYS A 137 -41.87 -43.45 -12.32
C LYS A 137 -40.77 -42.41 -12.40
N ASN A 138 -39.86 -42.48 -11.42
CA ASN A 138 -38.52 -41.94 -11.58
C ASN A 138 -37.93 -42.57 -12.83
N GLY A 139 -37.94 -41.80 -13.92
CA GLY A 139 -37.06 -42.06 -15.05
C GLY A 139 -35.66 -42.14 -14.48
N SER A 140 -35.10 -43.34 -14.52
CA SER A 140 -33.69 -43.56 -14.26
C SER A 140 -32.93 -42.63 -15.20
N PHE A 141 -32.37 -41.55 -14.66
CA PHE A 141 -31.25 -40.89 -15.30
C PHE A 141 -30.19 -41.98 -15.45
N SER A 142 -30.00 -42.44 -16.69
CA SER A 142 -28.93 -43.38 -17.02
C SER A 142 -27.62 -42.68 -16.68
N ARG A 143 -26.96 -43.17 -15.62
CA ARG A 143 -25.62 -42.80 -15.18
C ARG A 143 -24.59 -43.29 -16.19
N GLU A 144 -24.57 -42.69 -17.38
CA GLU A 144 -23.47 -42.92 -18.34
C GLU A 144 -22.45 -41.78 -18.37
N ASN A 145 -22.60 -40.72 -17.58
CA ASN A 145 -21.60 -39.65 -17.46
C ASN A 145 -21.42 -39.19 -16.01
N ASP A 146 -20.94 -40.09 -15.15
CA ASP A 146 -20.63 -39.88 -13.72
C ASP A 146 -19.24 -39.23 -13.50
N ALA A 147 -18.85 -38.23 -14.29
CA ALA A 147 -17.49 -37.66 -14.24
C ALA A 147 -17.34 -36.27 -13.57
N HIS A 148 -18.42 -35.57 -13.20
CA HIS A 148 -18.28 -34.14 -12.83
C HIS A 148 -19.11 -33.66 -11.61
N TYR A 149 -19.37 -34.52 -10.63
CA TYR A 149 -19.91 -34.04 -9.35
C TYR A 149 -18.98 -34.44 -8.20
N ILE A 150 -18.32 -33.44 -7.61
CA ILE A 150 -17.49 -33.60 -6.41
C ILE A 150 -18.42 -33.42 -5.20
N SER A 151 -18.74 -34.52 -4.54
CA SER A 151 -19.55 -34.51 -3.32
C SER A 151 -18.81 -33.79 -2.19
N LEU A 152 -19.46 -32.79 -1.58
CA LEU A 152 -18.89 -31.93 -0.54
C LEU A 152 -18.78 -32.56 0.85
N ASN A 153 -19.17 -33.83 1.03
CA ASN A 153 -19.30 -34.49 2.33
C ASN A 153 -18.53 -35.80 2.47
N GLU A 154 -17.70 -36.19 1.49
CA GLU A 154 -16.78 -37.31 1.68
C GLU A 154 -15.45 -36.77 2.18
N GLU A 155 -15.02 -37.28 3.33
CA GLU A 155 -13.69 -37.09 3.88
C GLU A 155 -12.67 -37.42 2.78
N LEU A 156 -12.00 -36.38 2.28
CA LEU A 156 -10.87 -36.51 1.38
C LEU A 156 -9.84 -37.42 2.09
N ASP A 157 -9.72 -38.66 1.63
CA ASP A 157 -8.59 -39.50 2.00
C ASP A 157 -7.33 -38.85 1.42
N PHE A 158 -6.53 -38.36 2.36
CA PHE A 158 -5.53 -37.30 2.21
C PHE A 158 -4.15 -37.91 1.91
N ASP A 159 -4.03 -38.76 0.88
CA ASP A 159 -2.73 -39.35 0.52
C ASP A 159 -1.96 -38.56 -0.56
N GLU A 160 -2.61 -37.71 -1.35
CA GLU A 160 -1.93 -36.84 -2.35
C GLU A 160 -1.59 -35.42 -1.86
N SER A 161 -2.16 -34.97 -0.75
CA SER A 161 -1.90 -33.64 -0.16
C SER A 161 -0.69 -33.62 0.79
N ARG A 162 -0.01 -34.75 0.99
CA ARG A 162 1.28 -34.80 1.69
C ARG A 162 2.46 -34.26 0.88
N GLU A 163 2.35 -34.15 -0.45
CA GLU A 163 3.41 -33.52 -1.26
C GLU A 163 3.30 -32.00 -1.36
N ILE A 164 2.11 -31.42 -1.18
CA ILE A 164 1.90 -29.96 -1.28
C ILE A 164 2.35 -29.23 0.00
N ASN A 165 2.43 -29.95 1.14
CA ASN A 165 3.00 -29.46 2.41
C ASN A 165 4.40 -30.05 2.70
N SER A 166 5.15 -30.45 1.66
CA SER A 166 6.57 -30.71 1.85
C SER A 166 7.30 -29.38 2.10
N PRO A 167 8.17 -29.25 3.12
CA PRO A 167 8.88 -28.01 3.48
C PRO A 167 9.92 -27.55 2.43
N LYS A 168 9.83 -28.04 1.19
CA LYS A 168 10.61 -27.64 0.03
C LYS A 168 9.83 -26.63 -0.84
N GLY A 169 9.33 -25.57 -0.22
CA GLY A 169 9.08 -24.34 -0.98
C GLY A 169 10.41 -23.80 -1.51
N PRO A 170 10.45 -23.18 -2.71
CA PRO A 170 11.63 -22.46 -3.14
C PRO A 170 11.93 -21.43 -2.06
N ARG A 171 13.08 -21.58 -1.40
CA ARG A 171 13.64 -20.53 -0.57
C ARG A 171 13.84 -19.34 -1.49
N PHE A 172 12.86 -18.46 -1.58
CA PHE A 172 13.15 -17.06 -1.81
C PHE A 172 14.05 -16.70 -0.65
N ALA A 173 15.35 -16.72 -0.91
CA ALA A 173 16.33 -16.11 -0.05
C ALA A 173 15.83 -14.67 0.14
N GLN A 174 15.25 -14.42 1.32
CA GLN A 174 15.32 -13.11 1.91
C GLN A 174 16.80 -12.90 2.17
N HIS A 175 17.50 -12.49 1.12
CA HIS A 175 18.79 -11.86 1.22
C HIS A 175 18.51 -10.58 2.01
N SER A 176 18.72 -10.66 3.32
CA SER A 176 18.75 -9.51 4.20
C SER A 176 20.04 -8.76 3.86
N ASP A 177 19.99 -7.96 2.80
CA ASP A 177 21.12 -7.14 2.29
C ASP A 177 21.52 -6.00 3.24
N ASN A 178 21.22 -6.13 4.54
CA ASN A 178 21.60 -5.19 5.59
C ASN A 178 22.75 -5.70 6.48
N ASP A 179 23.18 -6.96 6.34
CA ASP A 179 24.21 -7.53 7.24
C ASP A 179 25.60 -6.89 7.06
N VAL A 180 25.94 -6.42 5.85
CA VAL A 180 27.22 -5.74 5.59
C VAL A 180 27.31 -4.41 6.37
N LEU A 181 26.22 -3.63 6.40
CA LEU A 181 26.17 -2.33 7.06
C LEU A 181 26.25 -2.43 8.58
N ASP A 182 25.54 -3.38 9.19
CA ASP A 182 25.56 -3.55 10.64
C ASP A 182 26.96 -3.98 11.13
N SER A 183 27.75 -4.68 10.30
CA SER A 183 29.13 -5.06 10.63
C SER A 183 30.11 -3.87 10.64
N ILE A 184 29.98 -2.93 9.70
CA ILE A 184 30.86 -1.75 9.59
C ILE A 184 30.62 -0.78 10.75
N PHE A 185 29.36 -0.57 11.15
CA PHE A 185 29.02 0.34 12.25
C PHE A 185 29.21 -0.28 13.65
N ALA A 186 29.22 -1.62 13.79
CA ALA A 186 29.37 -2.29 15.09
C ALA A 186 30.82 -2.35 15.62
N SER A 187 31.84 -2.15 14.78
CA SER A 187 33.25 -2.30 15.19
C SER A 187 33.87 -1.04 15.81
N GLY A 188 33.23 0.13 15.67
CA GLY A 188 33.64 1.36 16.35
C GLY A 188 33.06 1.44 17.77
N ARG A 189 33.88 1.33 18.82
CA ARG A 189 33.48 1.55 20.22
C ARG A 189 32.83 2.93 20.39
N PHE A 190 31.51 2.99 20.31
CA PHE A 190 30.73 4.19 20.53
C PHE A 190 30.45 4.37 22.03
N SER A 191 31.20 5.26 22.67
CA SER A 191 30.81 5.80 23.97
C SER A 191 29.48 6.53 23.82
N SER A 192 28.48 6.12 24.60
CA SER A 192 27.13 6.69 24.58
C SER A 192 27.13 8.11 25.16
N GLU A 193 27.48 9.09 24.35
CA GLU A 193 27.27 10.50 24.70
C GLU A 193 25.88 10.97 24.25
N ARG A 194 25.34 11.89 25.05
CA ARG A 194 23.97 12.41 24.98
C ARG A 194 23.64 12.95 23.57
N PRO A 195 22.36 12.91 23.15
CA PRO A 195 21.95 13.41 21.85
C PRO A 195 22.32 14.90 21.70
N PRO A 196 23.07 15.29 20.65
CA PRO A 196 23.47 16.66 20.45
C PRO A 196 22.24 17.53 20.16
N LYS A 197 22.16 18.67 20.86
CA LYS A 197 21.20 19.73 20.54
C LYS A 197 21.42 20.16 19.09
N LYS A 198 20.34 20.30 18.32
CA LYS A 198 20.37 20.86 16.97
C LYS A 198 21.07 22.23 17.03
N LYS A 199 22.32 22.28 16.57
CA LYS A 199 23.04 23.53 16.35
C LYS A 199 22.64 24.08 14.98
N ASP A 200 22.45 25.39 14.92
CA ASP A 200 22.15 26.09 13.69
C ASP A 200 23.33 25.96 12.71
N PRO A 201 23.08 25.75 11.40
CA PRO A 201 24.11 25.47 10.40
C PRO A 201 25.09 26.63 10.16
N ALA A 202 24.86 27.80 10.76
CA ALA A 202 25.72 28.98 10.65
C ALA A 202 26.83 29.07 11.72
N GLU A 203 26.77 28.27 12.79
CA GLU A 203 27.76 28.31 13.89
C GLU A 203 28.83 27.20 13.83
N ALA A 204 28.90 26.42 12.74
CA ALA A 204 29.95 25.43 12.52
C ALA A 204 31.27 26.10 12.05
N GLY A 205 31.83 26.97 12.89
CA GLY A 205 33.16 27.55 12.67
C GLY A 205 34.26 26.51 12.86
N CYS A 206 34.95 26.17 11.76
CA CYS A 206 36.33 25.63 11.68
C CYS A 206 36.74 24.39 12.49
N GLY A 207 35.84 23.68 13.18
CA GLY A 207 36.24 22.60 14.08
C GLY A 207 36.56 21.26 13.42
N GLU A 208 35.64 20.69 12.65
CA GLU A 208 35.78 19.31 12.18
C GLU A 208 35.08 19.17 10.82
N TRP A 209 35.87 19.05 9.75
CA TRP A 209 35.40 18.75 8.39
C TRP A 209 35.03 17.26 8.28
N ALA A 210 34.20 16.79 9.21
CA ALA A 210 33.70 15.42 9.23
C ALA A 210 32.47 15.32 8.32
N LEU A 211 32.27 14.16 7.70
CA LEU A 211 31.09 13.89 6.87
C LEU A 211 29.88 13.58 7.76
N LYS A 212 30.10 12.92 8.90
CA LYS A 212 29.08 12.50 9.87
C LYS A 212 28.09 13.59 10.31
N PRO A 213 28.50 14.83 10.65
CA PRO A 213 27.57 15.91 11.01
C PRO A 213 26.58 16.28 9.90
N HIS A 214 26.93 16.04 8.64
CA HIS A 214 26.09 16.33 7.48
C HIS A 214 25.18 15.15 7.09
N LEU A 215 25.38 13.98 7.70
CA LEU A 215 24.63 12.77 7.40
C LEU A 215 23.44 12.57 8.36
N PRO A 216 22.32 12.03 7.86
CA PRO A 216 21.20 11.66 8.72
C PRO A 216 21.59 10.48 9.63
N SER A 217 21.17 10.51 10.90
CA SER A 217 21.48 9.44 11.87
C SER A 217 20.89 8.07 11.52
N ASN A 218 19.96 8.01 10.57
CA ASN A 218 19.35 6.80 10.06
C ASN A 218 19.83 6.43 8.65
N LEU A 219 21.05 6.83 8.27
CA LEU A 219 21.62 6.56 6.94
C LEU A 219 21.50 5.09 6.53
N SER A 220 21.89 4.14 7.39
CA SER A 220 21.83 2.69 7.12
C SER A 220 20.44 2.14 6.88
N LYS A 221 19.38 2.85 7.30
CA LYS A 221 17.98 2.44 7.11
C LYS A 221 17.35 3.01 5.85
N LEU A 222 18.06 3.87 5.12
CA LEU A 222 17.56 4.46 3.88
C LEU A 222 17.72 3.47 2.71
N PRO A 223 16.86 3.55 1.67
CA PRO A 223 17.11 2.82 0.43
C PRO A 223 18.47 3.18 -0.17
N LEU A 224 19.16 2.24 -0.81
CA LEU A 224 20.53 2.41 -1.33
C LEU A 224 20.75 3.69 -2.14
N GLY A 225 19.87 3.99 -3.11
CA GLY A 225 19.97 5.22 -3.89
C GLY A 225 19.88 6.49 -3.03
N ALA A 226 19.11 6.47 -1.95
CA ALA A 226 19.04 7.57 -1.00
C ALA A 226 20.28 7.62 -0.08
N GLN A 227 20.92 6.49 0.24
CA GLN A 227 22.19 6.48 0.97
C GLN A 227 23.28 7.18 0.15
N VAL A 228 23.49 6.73 -1.10
CA VAL A 228 24.50 7.30 -2.01
C VAL A 228 24.25 8.79 -2.24
N SER A 229 22.99 9.18 -2.49
CA SER A 229 22.62 10.59 -2.66
C SER A 229 22.89 11.45 -1.42
N ARG A 230 22.75 10.89 -0.21
CA ARG A 230 23.04 11.61 1.05
C ARG A 230 24.52 11.73 1.32
N ILE A 231 25.30 10.71 0.97
CA ILE A 231 26.76 10.74 1.03
C ILE A 231 27.30 11.80 0.05
N GLU A 232 26.81 11.83 -1.19
CA GLU A 232 27.19 12.87 -2.16
C GLU A 232 26.85 14.27 -1.65
N ALA A 233 25.62 14.49 -1.18
CA ALA A 233 25.23 15.80 -0.67
C ALA A 233 26.07 16.24 0.55
N ALA A 234 26.47 15.30 1.41
CA ALA A 234 27.38 15.58 2.52
C ALA A 234 28.80 15.89 2.03
N PHE A 235 29.27 15.20 0.99
CA PHE A 235 30.57 15.43 0.38
C PHE A 235 30.64 16.78 -0.34
N ASP A 236 29.58 17.16 -1.05
CA ASP A 236 29.39 18.49 -1.63
C ASP A 236 29.42 19.57 -0.55
N ALA A 237 28.77 19.34 0.59
CA ALA A 237 28.72 20.30 1.69
C ALA A 237 30.10 20.60 2.32
N ILE A 238 31.02 19.62 2.30
CA ILE A 238 32.41 19.81 2.74
C ILE A 238 33.34 20.26 1.59
N GLY A 239 32.80 20.53 0.40
CA GLY A 239 33.54 21.05 -0.74
C GLY A 239 34.26 20.01 -1.60
N ARG A 240 33.84 18.73 -1.55
CA ARG A 240 34.45 17.59 -2.26
C ARG A 240 35.96 17.44 -2.03
N ASP A 241 36.45 17.85 -0.86
CA ASP A 241 37.87 17.75 -0.50
C ASP A 241 38.09 16.55 0.43
N ALA A 242 38.40 15.39 -0.16
CA ALA A 242 38.60 14.14 0.57
C ALA A 242 39.80 14.19 1.54
N ASP A 243 40.75 15.11 1.33
CA ASP A 243 41.92 15.27 2.19
C ASP A 243 41.59 16.01 3.49
N ARG A 244 40.43 16.65 3.57
CA ARG A 244 39.92 17.29 4.81
C ARG A 244 39.23 16.32 5.75
N MET A 245 38.85 15.13 5.27
CA MET A 245 38.20 14.12 6.08
C MET A 245 39.23 13.37 6.94
N ALA A 246 38.83 12.95 8.14
CA ALA A 246 39.64 12.05 8.93
C ALA A 246 39.87 10.73 8.16
N ARG A 247 41.11 10.21 8.16
CA ARG A 247 41.49 9.01 7.39
C ARG A 247 40.59 7.81 7.64
N ASP A 248 40.20 7.59 8.89
CA ASP A 248 39.32 6.47 9.28
C ASP A 248 37.91 6.67 8.73
N GLU A 249 37.40 7.91 8.76
CA GLU A 249 36.08 8.25 8.23
C GLU A 249 36.05 8.13 6.70
N ARG A 250 37.09 8.64 6.02
CA ARG A 250 37.30 8.48 4.58
C ARG A 250 37.33 7.02 4.18
N SER A 251 38.09 6.19 4.90
CA SER A 251 38.21 4.75 4.61
C SER A 251 36.87 4.03 4.77
N MET A 252 36.12 4.35 5.83
CA MET A 252 34.80 3.77 6.09
C MET A 252 33.79 4.11 4.98
N PHE A 253 33.72 5.36 4.52
CA PHE A 253 32.81 5.74 3.43
C PHE A 253 33.28 5.23 2.07
N ALA A 254 34.59 5.18 1.82
CA ALA A 254 35.13 4.59 0.60
C ALA A 254 34.79 3.10 0.52
N GLU A 255 34.97 2.33 1.59
CA GLU A 255 34.60 0.91 1.64
C GLU A 255 33.10 0.69 1.40
N LEU A 256 32.25 1.51 2.03
CA LEU A 256 30.81 1.47 1.80
C LEU A 256 30.45 1.72 0.32
N LEU A 257 31.01 2.75 -0.30
CA LEU A 257 30.75 3.09 -1.69
C LEU A 257 31.27 2.03 -2.66
N TYR A 258 32.44 1.44 -2.36
CA TYR A 258 33.00 0.33 -3.12
C TYR A 258 32.08 -0.89 -3.08
N ASN A 259 31.61 -1.29 -1.89
CA ASN A 259 30.70 -2.43 -1.75
C ASN A 259 29.38 -2.23 -2.51
N ILE A 260 28.80 -1.02 -2.45
CA ILE A 260 27.59 -0.68 -3.22
C ILE A 260 27.88 -0.72 -4.74
N GLY A 261 29.05 -0.23 -5.15
CA GLY A 261 29.47 -0.23 -6.54
C GLY A 261 29.68 -1.62 -7.11
N ASP A 262 30.32 -2.51 -6.35
CA ASP A 262 30.62 -3.89 -6.75
C ASP A 262 29.35 -4.76 -6.80
N GLU A 263 28.58 -4.76 -5.70
CA GLU A 263 27.40 -5.63 -5.53
C GLU A 263 26.28 -5.33 -6.53
N TYR A 264 26.08 -4.06 -6.89
CA TYR A 264 24.95 -3.62 -7.72
C TYR A 264 25.33 -3.28 -9.17
N SER A 265 26.57 -3.52 -9.58
CA SER A 265 27.02 -3.31 -10.96
C SER A 265 26.30 -4.26 -11.93
N GLY A 266 25.81 -3.72 -13.06
CA GLY A 266 25.13 -4.51 -14.09
C GLY A 266 23.70 -4.98 -13.74
N GLY A 267 23.13 -4.53 -12.61
CA GLY A 267 21.77 -4.85 -12.18
C GLY A 267 20.73 -3.76 -12.47
N GLU A 268 19.52 -3.90 -11.91
CA GLU A 268 18.46 -2.87 -12.00
C GLU A 268 18.86 -1.54 -11.33
N LEU A 269 19.86 -1.58 -10.43
CA LEU A 269 20.41 -0.43 -9.72
C LEU A 269 21.75 0.07 -10.29
N ASP A 270 22.07 -0.26 -11.56
CA ASP A 270 23.34 0.11 -12.19
C ASP A 270 23.64 1.61 -12.14
N ALA A 271 22.63 2.46 -12.28
CA ALA A 271 22.80 3.92 -12.15
C ALA A 271 23.27 4.34 -10.74
N VAL A 272 22.80 3.65 -9.69
CA VAL A 272 23.23 3.90 -8.30
C VAL A 272 24.65 3.35 -8.08
N ALA A 273 24.97 2.18 -8.64
CA ALA A 273 26.31 1.60 -8.59
C ALA A 273 27.34 2.50 -9.28
N GLN A 274 27.02 3.03 -10.47
CA GLN A 274 27.87 4.01 -11.18
C GLN A 274 28.09 5.28 -10.36
N GLN A 275 27.04 5.80 -9.71
CA GLN A 275 27.15 6.96 -8.83
C GLN A 275 28.05 6.67 -7.62
N ALA A 276 27.91 5.49 -6.99
CA ALA A 276 28.73 5.07 -5.87
C ALA A 276 30.20 4.91 -6.27
N ASN A 277 30.49 4.27 -7.42
CA ASN A 277 31.84 4.11 -7.96
C ASN A 277 32.53 5.45 -8.23
N ARG A 278 31.82 6.41 -8.84
CA ARG A 278 32.37 7.77 -9.04
C ARG A 278 32.73 8.44 -7.71
N LEU A 279 31.85 8.38 -6.72
CA LEU A 279 32.14 8.95 -5.39
C LEU A 279 33.29 8.22 -4.70
N TRP A 280 33.38 6.91 -4.88
CA TRP A 280 34.50 6.12 -4.38
C TRP A 280 35.82 6.55 -5.00
N GLU A 281 35.90 6.75 -6.32
CA GLU A 281 37.11 7.24 -7.00
C GLU A 281 37.54 8.63 -6.50
N GLU A 282 36.57 9.49 -6.19
CA GLU A 282 36.82 10.82 -5.61
C GLU A 282 37.28 10.73 -4.13
N MET A 283 36.78 9.76 -3.37
CA MET A 283 37.07 9.57 -1.95
C MET A 283 38.22 8.61 -1.66
N ALA A 284 38.67 7.79 -2.60
CA ALA A 284 39.70 6.78 -2.37
C ALA A 284 41.04 7.47 -2.03
N PRO A 285 41.75 7.03 -0.98
CA PRO A 285 43.11 7.51 -0.72
C PRO A 285 44.04 7.02 -1.84
N TYR A 286 44.57 7.96 -2.62
CA TYR A 286 45.72 7.72 -3.49
C TYR A 286 47.02 7.63 -2.67
#